data_AF-A0AAE3REN3-F1
#
_entry.id   AF-A0AAE3REN3-F1
#
_cell.length_a   1.000
_cell.length_b   1.000
_cell.length_c   1.000
_cell.angle_alpha   90.00
_cell.angle_beta   90.00
_cell.angle_gamma   90.00
#
_symmetry.space_group_name_H-M   'P 1'
#
loop_
_entity.id
_entity.type
_entity.pdbx_description
1 polymer ?
#
loop_
_entity_poly.entity_id
_entity_poly.type
_entity_poly.pdbx_seq_one_letter_code
_entity_poly.pdbx_strand_id
1 'polypeptide(L)' 'MTNQLIKVLEIRNYLLKPNTINRFVEYFDTHFVEKMQQLDEYIPGEFIVVDQPDQFVWLRGFSDMQKRLTFLTIST' A
#
# COMPACT_ATOMS: atom_id res chain seq x y z
N MET A 1 -8.84 -9.63 15.32
CA MET A 1 -8.73 -9.69 13.84
C MET A 1 -10.13 -9.65 13.27
N THR A 2 -10.57 -8.50 12.79
CA THR A 2 -11.86 -8.36 12.09
C THR A 2 -11.76 -9.04 10.73
N ASN A 3 -12.66 -9.98 10.46
CA ASN A 3 -12.76 -10.62 9.15
C ASN A 3 -13.44 -9.63 8.17
N GLN A 4 -12.68 -8.68 7.66
CA GLN A 4 -13.18 -7.68 6.71
C GLN A 4 -13.08 -8.21 5.28
N LEU A 5 -14.18 -8.12 4.55
CA LEU A 5 -14.32 -8.66 3.20
C LEU A 5 -13.68 -7.70 2.18
N ILE A 6 -12.49 -8.07 1.68
CA ILE A 6 -11.85 -7.39 0.54
C ILE A 6 -12.48 -7.92 -0.76
N LYS A 7 -13.17 -7.05 -1.52
CA LYS A 7 -13.70 -7.40 -2.85
C LYS A 7 -12.85 -6.84 -3.99
N VAL A 8 -12.06 -5.81 -3.70
CA VAL A 8 -11.11 -5.21 -4.64
C VAL A 8 -9.74 -5.20 -3.98
N LEU A 9 -8.78 -5.89 -4.60
CA LEU A 9 -7.39 -5.86 -4.22
C LEU A 9 -6.62 -5.04 -5.26
N GLU A 10 -5.94 -3.99 -4.81
CA GLU A 10 -5.03 -3.23 -5.64
C GLU A 10 -3.59 -3.60 -5.33
N ILE A 11 -2.82 -3.85 -6.38
CA ILE A 11 -1.39 -4.14 -6.32
C ILE A 11 -0.64 -2.90 -6.82
N ARG A 12 0.28 -2.41 -6.00
CA ARG A 12 1.16 -1.29 -6.33
C ARG A 12 2.58 -1.83 -6.41
N ASN A 13 3.15 -1.80 -7.61
CA ASN A 13 4.51 -2.28 -7.88
C ASN A 13 5.41 -1.10 -8.26
N TYR A 14 6.41 -0.81 -7.44
CA TYR A 14 7.33 0.31 -7.63
C TYR A 14 8.73 -0.19 -7.95
N LEU A 15 9.31 0.37 -9.02
CA LEU A 15 10.73 0.32 -9.28
C LEU A 15 11.39 1.52 -8.59
N LEU A 16 12.21 1.23 -7.58
CA LEU A 16 12.93 2.21 -6.79
C LEU A 16 14.27 2.55 -7.46
N LYS A 17 14.91 3.61 -6.95
CA LYS A 17 16.29 3.91 -7.34
C LYS A 17 17.23 2.88 -6.70
N PRO A 18 18.36 2.53 -7.35
CA PRO A 18 19.32 1.59 -6.80
C PRO A 18 19.74 1.91 -5.37
N ASN A 19 19.77 0.89 -4.50
CA ASN A 19 20.21 0.97 -3.10
C ASN A 19 19.35 1.86 -2.19
N THR A 20 18.10 2.14 -2.56
CA THR A 20 17.21 3.02 -1.77
C THR A 20 16.17 2.27 -0.93
N ILE A 21 16.07 0.95 -1.05
CA ILE A 21 14.96 0.17 -0.48
C ILE A 21 14.81 0.32 1.03
N ASN A 22 15.87 0.22 1.82
CA ASN A 22 15.79 0.34 3.28
C ASN A 22 15.24 1.72 3.71
N ARG A 23 15.74 2.79 3.10
CA ARG A 23 15.27 4.16 3.35
C ARG A 23 13.83 4.36 2.88
N PHE A 24 13.47 3.72 1.77
CA PHE A 24 12.11 3.80 1.24
C PHE A 24 11.11 3.11 2.17
N VAL A 25 11.43 1.91 2.65
CA VAL A 25 10.59 1.15 3.61
C VAL A 25 10.39 1.95 4.89
N GLU A 26 11.46 2.48 5.50
CA GLU A 26 11.36 3.30 6.72
C GLU A 26 10.46 4.54 6.51
N TYR A 27 10.63 5.22 5.38
CA TYR A 27 9.81 6.36 5.01
C TYR A 27 8.34 5.97 4.77
N PHE A 28 8.12 4.82 4.14
CA PHE A 28 6.80 4.29 3.85
C PHE A 28 6.03 3.95 5.13
N ASP A 29 6.64 3.17 6.02
CA ASP A 29 6.07 2.80 7.32
C ASP A 29 5.67 4.04 8.13
N THR A 30 6.57 5.03 8.23
CA THR A 30 6.39 6.21 9.08
C THR A 30 5.35 7.19 8.54
N HIS A 31 5.21 7.32 7.22
CA HIS A 31 4.43 8.41 6.63
C HIS A 31 3.18 7.97 5.86
N PHE A 32 3.11 6.73 5.39
CA PHE A 32 1.99 6.24 4.60
C PHE A 32 1.05 5.35 5.41
N VAL A 33 1.56 4.42 6.22
CA VAL A 33 0.72 3.47 6.97
C VAL A 33 -0.18 4.18 7.99
N GLU A 34 0.37 5.08 8.81
CA GLU A 34 -0.39 5.80 9.83
C GLU A 34 -1.47 6.72 9.24
N LYS A 35 -1.24 7.30 8.05
CA LYS A 35 -2.18 8.23 7.41
C LYS A 35 -3.33 7.53 6.69
N MET A 36 -3.13 6.29 6.26
CA MET A 36 -4.07 5.57 5.39
C MET A 36 -4.99 4.60 6.15
N GLN A 37 -4.92 4.54 7.48
CA GLN A 37 -5.88 3.80 8.31
C GLN A 37 -7.19 4.56 8.60
N GLN A 38 -7.40 5.71 7.96
CA GLN A 38 -8.69 6.39 7.98
C GLN A 38 -9.47 6.00 6.72
N LEU A 39 -10.76 5.62 6.89
CA LEU A 39 -11.77 5.37 5.83
C LEU A 39 -11.97 3.93 5.29
N ASP A 40 -12.15 2.92 6.16
CA ASP A 40 -12.52 1.55 5.74
C ASP A 40 -11.53 0.88 4.74
N GLU A 41 -10.29 1.36 4.75
CA GLU A 41 -9.21 0.91 3.89
C GLU A 41 -8.31 -0.06 4.63
N TYR A 42 -7.78 -1.01 3.86
CA TYR A 42 -6.93 -2.06 4.38
C TYR A 42 -5.59 -1.97 3.68
N ILE A 43 -4.50 -2.05 4.44
CA ILE A 43 -3.16 -2.33 3.92
C ILE A 43 -2.90 -3.80 4.25
N PRO A 44 -3.15 -4.75 3.33
CA PRO A 44 -2.98 -6.18 3.61
C PRO A 44 -1.51 -6.60 3.76
N GLY A 45 -0.57 -5.78 3.29
CA GLY A 45 0.85 -6.03 3.48
C GLY A 45 1.76 -5.29 2.51
N GLU A 46 3.04 -5.32 2.85
CA GLU A 46 4.16 -4.74 2.13
C GLU A 46 5.22 -5.81 1.92
N PHE A 47 5.86 -5.80 0.76
CA PHE A 47 6.73 -6.88 0.31
C PHE A 47 7.98 -6.33 -0.36
N ILE A 48 9.11 -6.83 0.10
CA ILE A 48 10.37 -6.79 -0.63
C ILE A 48 10.43 -8.03 -1.51
N VAL A 49 10.73 -7.85 -2.79
CA VAL A 49 10.79 -8.96 -3.73
C VAL A 49 12.17 -9.62 -3.65
N VAL A 50 12.19 -10.93 -3.40
CA VAL A 50 13.42 -11.72 -3.33
C VAL A 50 14.22 -11.56 -4.63
N ASP A 51 15.54 -11.37 -4.49
CA ASP A 51 16.49 -11.14 -5.58
C ASP A 51 16.22 -9.91 -6.47
N GLN A 52 15.30 -9.03 -6.05
CA GLN A 52 14.98 -7.78 -6.78
C GLN A 52 15.06 -6.59 -5.81
N PRO A 53 16.28 -6.12 -5.48
CA PRO A 53 16.53 -5.17 -4.39
C PRO A 53 15.94 -3.78 -4.63
N ASP A 54 15.51 -3.48 -5.85
CA ASP A 54 14.90 -2.21 -6.22
C ASP A 54 13.38 -2.33 -6.44
N GLN A 55 12.77 -3.48 -6.13
CA GLN A 55 11.32 -3.65 -6.24
C GLN A 55 10.65 -3.66 -4.87
N PHE A 56 9.66 -2.78 -4.75
CA PHE A 56 8.78 -2.71 -3.58
C PHE A 56 7.34 -2.89 -4.04
N VAL A 57 6.66 -3.89 -3.46
CA VAL A 57 5.26 -4.19 -3.74
C VAL A 57 4.46 -3.99 -2.48
N TRP A 58 3.32 -3.32 -2.60
CA TRP A 58 2.38 -3.22 -1.50
C TRP A 58 0.96 -3.36 -2.00
N LEU A 59 0.09 -3.78 -1.08
CA LEU A 59 -1.29 -4.11 -1.36
C LEU A 59 -2.21 -3.12 -0.67
N ARG A 60 -3.36 -2.87 -1.32
CA ARG A 60 -4.48 -2.16 -0.72
C ARG A 60 -5.77 -2.92 -0.95
N GLY A 61 -6.59 -3.03 0.09
CA GLY A 61 -7.89 -3.68 0.04
C GLY A 61 -9.02 -2.65 0.12
N PHE A 62 -10.03 -2.82 -0.73
CA PHE A 62 -11.26 -2.03 -0.71
C PHE A 62 -12.49 -2.95 -0.75
N SER A 63 -13.60 -2.45 -0.21
CA SER A 63 -14.89 -3.14 -0.23
C SER A 63 -15.57 -3.09 -1.60
N ASP A 64 -15.26 -2.10 -2.44
CA ASP A 64 -15.69 -1.96 -3.83
C ASP A 64 -14.82 -0.95 -4.62
N MET A 65 -15.09 -0.81 -5.92
CA MET A 65 -14.36 0.10 -6.82
C MET A 65 -14.68 1.59 -6.59
N GLN A 66 -15.85 1.92 -6.03
CA GLN A 66 -16.24 3.31 -5.76
C GLN A 66 -15.46 3.86 -4.57
N LYS A 67 -15.31 3.07 -3.50
CA LYS A 67 -14.45 3.39 -2.35
C LYS A 67 -13.00 3.57 -2.78
N ARG A 68 -12.48 2.67 -3.63
CA ARG A 68 -11.16 2.82 -4.24
C ARG A 68 -11.02 4.16 -4.98
N LEU A 69 -12.00 4.51 -5.83
CA LEU A 69 -11.95 5.76 -6.58
C LEU A 69 -11.96 6.98 -5.66
N THR A 70 -12.88 7.01 -4.69
CA THR A 70 -13.00 8.09 -3.71
C THR A 70 -11.67 8.30 -2.98
N PHE A 71 -11.04 7.23 -2.50
CA PHE A 71 -9.74 7.32 -1.84
C PHE A 71 -8.65 7.93 -2.73
N LEU A 72 -8.58 7.51 -4.00
CA LEU A 72 -7.59 8.04 -4.96
C LEU A 72 -7.82 9.51 -5.32
N THR A 73 -9.03 10.03 -5.12
CA THR A 73 -9.40 11.41 -5.48
C THR A 73 -9.38 12.38 -4.31
N ILE A 74 -9.50 11.89 -3.07
CA ILE A 74 -9.38 12.71 -1.86
C ILE A 74 -7.91 12.66 -1.44
N SER A 75 -7.09 13.50 -2.05
CA SER A 75 -5.69 13.69 -1.64
C SER A 75 -5.33 15.17 -1.78
N THR A 76 -5.86 15.98 -0.88
CA THR A 76 -5.40 17.35 -0.56
C THR A 76 -5.51 17.55 0.94
#